data_AF-A0A7R9PYA2-F1
#
_entry.id   AF-A0A7R9PYA2-F1
#
_cell.length_a   1.000
_cell.length_b   1.000
_cell.length_c   1.000
_cell.angle_alpha   90.00
_cell.angle_beta   90.00
_cell.angle_gamma   90.00
#
_symmetry.space_group_name_H-M   'P 1'
#
loop_
_entity.id
_entity.type
_entity.pdbx_description
1 polymer ?
#
loop_
_entity_poly.entity_id
_entity_poly.type
_entity_poly.pdbx_seq_one_letter_code
_entity_poly.pdbx_strand_id
1 'polypeptide(L)'
;MDQIKTKLTSVATTDSYHGDAFIMMFIGDGYNEQIIGWRPDTENEWPPPAGDCMAFSEIVATFGWTRAPALRQKTKVFIINCDRLKVSIDKYDTIVDKRGHPMWHSSDKEHGQIGCASQFGQTLSHTIAQYSAYKSLIEMFVMTLNRMEEDLMDSE
;
A
#
# COMPACT_ATOMS: atom_id res chain seq x y z
N MET A 1 6.99 -3.39 -16.14
CA MET A 1 7.73 -3.67 -14.88
C MET A 1 9.01 -2.87 -14.65
N ASP A 2 9.91 -2.72 -15.64
CA ASP A 2 11.14 -1.90 -15.50
C ASP A 2 10.86 -0.51 -14.94
N GLN A 3 9.72 0.10 -15.28
CA GLN A 3 9.37 1.43 -14.81
C GLN A 3 9.13 1.50 -13.29
N ILE A 4 8.43 0.52 -12.68
CA ILE A 4 8.22 0.50 -11.22
C ILE A 4 9.55 0.27 -10.52
N LYS A 5 10.31 -0.74 -10.93
CA LYS A 5 11.62 -1.04 -10.30
C LYS A 5 12.61 0.11 -10.47
N THR A 6 12.68 0.71 -11.65
CA THR A 6 13.51 1.88 -11.93
C THR A 6 13.09 3.06 -11.06
N LYS A 7 11.78 3.33 -10.96
CA LYS A 7 11.28 4.45 -10.16
C LYS A 7 11.54 4.24 -8.67
N LEU A 8 11.25 3.06 -8.13
CA LEU A 8 11.50 2.74 -6.72
C LEU A 8 12.99 2.78 -6.40
N THR A 9 13.84 2.26 -7.29
CA THR A 9 15.30 2.33 -7.14
C THR A 9 15.77 3.78 -7.14
N SER A 10 15.31 4.60 -8.09
CA SER A 10 15.66 6.03 -8.15
C SER A 10 15.26 6.79 -6.88
N VAL A 11 14.09 6.50 -6.31
CA VAL A 11 13.67 7.09 -5.03
C VAL A 11 14.54 6.59 -3.88
N ALA A 12 14.83 5.28 -3.83
CA ALA A 12 15.64 4.67 -2.78
C ALA A 12 17.10 5.18 -2.78
N THR A 13 17.69 5.40 -3.95
CA THR A 13 19.08 5.86 -4.11
C THR A 13 19.22 7.38 -4.09
N THR A 14 18.18 8.12 -3.70
CA THR A 14 18.29 9.57 -3.56
C THR A 14 19.16 9.89 -2.35
N ASP A 15 20.21 10.69 -2.56
CA ASP A 15 21.20 11.03 -1.52
C ASP A 15 20.68 12.03 -0.49
N SER A 16 19.61 12.75 -0.81
CA SER A 16 19.02 13.79 0.04
C SER A 16 17.56 13.48 0.36
N TYR A 17 17.32 12.97 1.57
CA TYR A 17 16.00 12.91 2.17
C TYR A 17 15.96 13.75 3.44
N HIS A 18 15.12 14.79 3.45
CA HIS A 18 15.05 15.74 4.56
C HIS A 18 13.84 15.54 5.47
N GLY A 19 12.89 14.69 5.08
CA GLY A 19 11.70 14.40 5.90
C GLY A 19 12.02 13.52 7.12
N ASP A 20 11.14 13.54 8.12
CA ASP A 20 11.24 12.68 9.31
C ASP A 20 10.58 11.32 9.13
N ALA A 21 9.59 11.25 8.23
CA ALA A 21 8.92 10.02 7.83
C ALA A 21 8.87 9.94 6.30
N PHE A 22 8.98 8.73 5.76
CA PHE A 22 8.79 8.38 4.35
C PHE A 22 7.49 7.59 4.21
N ILE A 23 6.58 8.10 3.39
CA ILE A 23 5.29 7.46 3.14
C ILE A 23 5.23 7.13 1.66
N MET A 24 4.92 5.88 1.34
CA MET A 24 4.69 5.43 -0.02
C MET A 24 3.33 4.72 -0.09
N MET A 25 2.48 5.19 -0.98
CA MET A 25 1.19 4.57 -1.26
C MET A 25 1.20 3.97 -2.66
N PHE A 26 0.73 2.73 -2.76
CA PHE A 26 0.52 2.04 -4.02
C PHE A 26 -0.97 1.91 -4.28
N ILE A 27 -1.39 2.31 -5.49
CA ILE A 27 -2.76 2.21 -5.96
C ILE A 27 -2.71 1.54 -7.33
N GLY A 28 -3.43 0.43 -7.50
CA GLY A 28 -3.45 -0.34 -8.74
C GLY A 28 -3.89 -1.78 -8.50
N ASP A 29 -3.64 -2.67 -9.44
CA ASP A 29 -4.01 -4.09 -9.25
C ASP A 29 -2.95 -4.84 -8.44
N GLY A 30 -3.43 -5.80 -7.63
CA GLY A 30 -2.61 -6.68 -6.83
C GLY A 30 -2.91 -8.16 -7.08
N TYR A 31 -1.92 -9.01 -6.93
CA TYR A 31 -2.08 -10.46 -7.00
C TYR A 31 -1.06 -11.15 -6.10
N ASN A 32 -1.52 -12.04 -5.20
CA ASN A 32 -0.66 -12.87 -4.33
C ASN A 32 0.52 -12.10 -3.68
N GLU A 33 0.23 -11.03 -2.93
CA GLU A 33 1.23 -10.17 -2.27
C GLU A 33 2.18 -9.40 -3.22
N GLN A 34 1.72 -9.17 -4.46
CA GLN A 34 2.47 -8.45 -5.47
C GLN A 34 1.62 -7.32 -6.05
N ILE A 35 2.29 -6.25 -6.44
CA ILE A 35 1.72 -5.16 -7.23
C ILE A 35 1.95 -5.49 -8.69
N ILE A 36 0.92 -5.29 -9.50
CA ILE A 36 0.99 -5.46 -10.93
C ILE A 36 1.36 -4.12 -11.56
N GLY A 37 2.44 -4.12 -12.34
CA GLY A 37 2.78 -2.98 -13.17
C GLY A 37 1.91 -2.92 -14.41
N TRP A 38 1.42 -1.73 -14.75
CA TRP A 38 0.64 -1.55 -15.96
C TRP A 38 1.47 -1.82 -17.22
N ARG A 39 0.88 -2.56 -18.15
CA ARG A 39 1.39 -2.85 -19.48
C ARG A 39 0.23 -2.90 -20.48
N PRO A 40 0.25 -2.08 -21.55
CA PRO A 40 -0.86 -2.00 -22.49
C PRO A 40 -1.06 -3.30 -23.31
N ASP A 41 -0.03 -4.14 -23.40
CA ASP A 41 -0.03 -5.39 -24.15
C ASP A 41 -0.53 -6.61 -23.34
N THR A 42 -0.66 -6.50 -22.02
CA THR A 42 -1.03 -7.61 -21.12
C THR A 42 -2.24 -7.30 -20.25
N GLU A 43 -2.98 -6.23 -20.55
CA GLU A 43 -4.12 -5.70 -19.77
C GLU A 43 -5.21 -6.75 -19.47
N ASN A 44 -5.34 -7.79 -20.30
CA ASN A 44 -6.34 -8.86 -20.13
C ASN A 44 -5.75 -10.22 -19.70
N GLU A 45 -4.45 -10.32 -19.45
CA GLU A 45 -3.82 -11.58 -19.06
C GLU A 45 -3.94 -11.83 -17.56
N TRP A 46 -4.59 -12.93 -17.17
CA TRP A 46 -4.75 -13.33 -15.77
C TRP A 46 -4.42 -14.82 -15.56
N PRO A 47 -3.52 -15.18 -14.61
CA PRO A 47 -2.74 -14.28 -13.76
C PRO A 47 -1.76 -13.43 -14.58
N PRO A 48 -1.39 -12.25 -14.08
CA PRO A 48 -0.42 -11.39 -14.75
C PRO A 48 0.89 -12.15 -14.97
N PRO A 49 1.61 -11.91 -16.08
CA PRO A 49 2.92 -12.48 -16.31
C PRO A 49 3.85 -12.21 -15.11
N ALA A 50 4.65 -13.21 -14.72
CA ALA A 50 5.55 -13.09 -13.55
C ALA A 50 6.53 -11.89 -13.68
N GLY A 51 6.87 -11.52 -14.91
CA GLY A 51 7.71 -10.37 -15.22
C GLY A 51 7.02 -9.01 -15.05
N ASP A 52 5.73 -8.97 -14.73
CA ASP A 52 4.94 -7.74 -14.54
C ASP A 52 4.52 -7.48 -13.10
N CYS A 53 4.95 -8.34 -12.19
CA CYS A 53 4.63 -8.22 -10.78
C CYS A 53 5.85 -7.84 -9.96
N MET A 54 5.65 -7.09 -8.88
CA MET A 54 6.68 -6.82 -7.87
C MET A 54 6.13 -7.17 -6.49
N ALA A 55 6.82 -8.06 -5.78
CA ALA A 55 6.41 -8.47 -4.44
C ALA A 55 6.53 -7.33 -3.42
N PHE A 56 5.61 -7.26 -2.45
CA PHE A 56 5.70 -6.30 -1.35
C PHE A 56 7.02 -6.42 -0.59
N SER A 57 7.49 -7.64 -0.38
CA SER A 57 8.79 -7.90 0.25
C SER A 57 9.97 -7.31 -0.55
N GLU A 58 9.89 -7.30 -1.89
CA GLU A 58 10.90 -6.68 -2.75
C GLU A 58 10.88 -5.14 -2.64
N ILE A 59 9.69 -4.55 -2.52
CA ILE A 59 9.50 -3.12 -2.31
C ILE A 59 10.12 -2.72 -0.97
N VAL A 60 9.76 -3.40 0.10
CA VAL A 60 10.30 -3.14 1.44
C VAL A 60 11.82 -3.33 1.47
N ALA A 61 12.34 -4.37 0.80
CA ALA A 61 13.78 -4.59 0.68
C ALA A 61 14.50 -3.45 -0.07
N THR A 62 13.86 -2.83 -1.07
CA THR A 62 14.39 -1.69 -1.83
C THR A 62 14.62 -0.47 -0.93
N PHE A 63 13.76 -0.25 0.06
CA PHE A 63 13.91 0.82 1.05
C PHE A 63 14.60 0.37 2.35
N GLY A 64 15.23 -0.80 2.33
CA GLY A 64 16.05 -1.31 3.42
C GLY A 64 17.29 -0.44 3.68
N TRP A 65 17.89 -0.57 4.86
CA TRP A 65 19.00 0.27 5.32
C TRP A 65 20.23 0.27 4.42
N THR A 66 20.44 -0.80 3.64
CA THR A 66 21.58 -0.93 2.73
C THR A 66 21.34 -0.24 1.39
N ARG A 67 20.10 -0.17 0.94
CA ARG A 67 19.73 0.32 -0.41
C ARG A 67 19.20 1.75 -0.39
N ALA A 68 18.66 2.20 0.75
CA ALA A 68 18.19 3.57 0.95
C ALA A 68 18.85 4.21 2.19
N PRO A 69 20.13 4.59 2.10
CA PRO A 69 20.89 5.11 3.24
C PRO A 69 20.28 6.39 3.84
N ALA A 70 19.75 7.28 2.99
CA ALA A 70 19.08 8.51 3.43
C ALA A 70 17.82 8.25 4.30
N LEU A 71 17.24 7.05 4.22
CA LEU A 71 16.06 6.65 4.99
C LEU A 71 16.38 5.75 6.21
N ARG A 72 17.67 5.55 6.56
CA ARG A 72 18.07 4.54 7.56
C ARG A 72 17.44 4.72 8.95
N GLN A 73 17.24 5.97 9.37
CA GLN A 73 16.66 6.32 10.68
C GLN A 73 15.31 7.03 10.57
N LYS A 74 14.65 6.88 9.42
CA LYS A 74 13.37 7.53 9.15
C LYS A 74 12.25 6.50 9.31
N THR A 75 11.11 6.95 9.84
CA THR A 75 9.89 6.13 9.88
C THR A 75 9.46 5.85 8.45
N LYS A 76 9.17 4.58 8.13
CA LYS A 76 8.71 4.17 6.79
C LYS A 76 7.31 3.59 6.89
N VAL A 77 6.42 4.09 6.06
CA VAL A 77 5.03 3.63 6.00
C VAL A 77 4.74 3.25 4.56
N PHE A 78 4.29 2.02 4.37
CA PHE A 78 3.85 1.52 3.07
C PHE A 78 2.34 1.27 3.14
N ILE A 79 1.60 1.93 2.25
CA ILE A 79 0.15 1.80 2.15
C ILE A 79 -0.14 1.10 0.83
N ILE A 80 -0.77 -0.07 0.88
CA ILE A 80 -1.11 -0.87 -0.28
C ILE A 80 -2.62 -0.81 -0.47
N ASN A 81 -3.05 -0.14 -1.53
CA ASN A 81 -4.46 -0.02 -1.88
C ASN A 81 -4.65 -0.69 -3.24
N CYS A 82 -4.76 -2.02 -3.24
CA CYS A 82 -4.79 -2.80 -4.46
C CYS A 82 -6.00 -3.74 -4.55
N ASP A 83 -6.64 -3.77 -5.71
CA ASP A 83 -7.70 -4.74 -5.98
C ASP A 83 -7.12 -6.17 -6.09
N ARG A 84 -7.94 -7.19 -5.79
CA ARG A 84 -7.65 -8.63 -6.06
C ARG A 84 -6.47 -9.25 -5.31
N LEU A 85 -6.07 -8.69 -4.17
CA LEU A 85 -5.21 -9.36 -3.21
C LEU A 85 -5.86 -10.66 -2.70
N LYS A 86 -5.57 -11.80 -3.35
CA LYS A 86 -5.83 -13.14 -2.80
C LYS A 86 -4.80 -13.47 -1.72
N VAL A 87 -4.78 -12.68 -0.65
CA VAL A 87 -4.11 -13.11 0.56
C VAL A 87 -5.22 -13.62 1.48
N SER A 88 -5.04 -14.83 2.01
CA SER A 88 -5.82 -15.36 3.13
C SER A 88 -5.47 -14.56 4.39
N ILE A 89 -5.74 -13.26 4.38
CA ILE A 89 -5.62 -12.40 5.53
C ILE A 89 -7.04 -12.23 6.05
N ASP A 90 -7.29 -12.70 7.26
CA ASP A 90 -8.44 -12.24 8.03
C ASP A 90 -8.40 -10.71 8.02
N LYS A 91 -9.50 -10.12 7.54
CA LYS A 91 -9.78 -8.68 7.37
C LYS A 91 -8.76 -7.76 8.09
N TYR A 92 -8.00 -7.02 7.29
CA TYR A 92 -7.20 -5.86 7.69
C TYR A 92 -6.10 -6.08 8.75
N ASP A 93 -5.30 -7.13 8.62
CA ASP A 93 -4.09 -7.25 9.43
C ASP A 93 -3.00 -6.23 9.02
N THR A 94 -2.34 -5.65 10.03
CA THR A 94 -1.13 -4.85 9.81
C THR A 94 -0.03 -5.85 9.50
N ILE A 95 0.41 -5.98 8.24
CA ILE A 95 1.63 -6.77 7.98
C ILE A 95 2.78 -5.93 8.50
N VAL A 96 3.12 -6.15 9.77
CA VAL A 96 4.43 -5.82 10.28
C VAL A 96 5.38 -6.75 9.54
N ASP A 97 6.23 -6.21 8.66
CA ASP A 97 7.27 -7.05 8.08
C ASP A 97 8.11 -7.68 9.21
N LYS A 98 8.93 -8.70 8.91
CA LYS A 98 9.80 -9.33 9.92
C LYS A 98 10.79 -8.37 10.61
N ARG A 99 10.75 -7.07 10.29
CA ARG A 99 11.63 -5.99 10.75
C ARG A 99 10.87 -4.84 11.44
N GLY A 100 9.55 -4.93 11.63
CA GLY A 100 8.79 -3.93 12.38
C GLY A 100 8.10 -2.84 11.55
N HIS A 101 8.08 -2.89 10.21
CA HIS A 101 7.45 -1.84 9.40
C HIS A 101 5.96 -2.11 9.16
N PRO A 102 5.06 -1.15 9.41
CA PRO A 102 3.64 -1.33 9.16
C PRO A 102 3.33 -1.29 7.66
N MET A 103 2.67 -2.32 7.14
CA MET A 103 2.00 -2.33 5.84
C MET A 103 0.49 -2.51 5.99
N TRP A 104 -0.29 -1.73 5.25
CA TRP A 104 -1.75 -1.72 5.30
C TRP A 104 -2.33 -2.11 3.94
N HIS A 105 -3.36 -2.97 3.91
CA HIS A 105 -3.97 -3.47 2.68
C HIS A 105 -5.47 -3.10 2.58
N SER A 106 -5.94 -2.84 1.37
CA SER A 106 -7.37 -2.88 1.03
C SER A 106 -7.68 -4.20 0.35
N SER A 107 -8.55 -5.04 0.89
CA SER A 107 -9.10 -6.18 0.16
C SER A 107 -10.61 -6.04 0.10
N ASP A 108 -11.13 -5.57 -1.03
CA ASP A 108 -12.50 -5.88 -1.40
C ASP A 108 -12.47 -6.69 -2.69
N LYS A 109 -13.12 -7.86 -2.67
CA LYS A 109 -13.19 -8.71 -3.85
C LYS A 109 -14.14 -8.17 -4.92
N GLU A 110 -14.99 -7.18 -4.61
CA GLU A 110 -16.14 -6.85 -5.48
C GLU A 110 -16.56 -5.37 -5.57
N HIS A 111 -15.89 -4.40 -4.91
CA HIS A 111 -16.44 -3.04 -4.80
C HIS A 111 -15.52 -1.88 -5.21
N GLY A 112 -14.79 -2.04 -6.31
CA GLY A 112 -14.40 -0.88 -7.11
C GLY A 112 -15.67 -0.24 -7.69
N GLN A 113 -16.35 0.64 -6.94
CA GLN A 113 -17.46 1.41 -7.50
C GLN A 113 -16.95 2.18 -8.71
N ILE A 114 -17.45 1.82 -9.90
CA ILE A 114 -17.10 2.47 -11.16
C ILE A 114 -17.44 3.98 -11.02
N GLY A 115 -16.42 4.82 -10.97
CA GLY A 115 -16.56 6.29 -10.83
C GLY A 115 -16.20 6.87 -9.46
N CYS A 116 -15.89 6.05 -8.44
CA CYS A 116 -15.46 6.52 -7.12
C CYS A 116 -14.08 5.95 -6.75
N ALA A 117 -13.27 6.72 -6.02
CA ALA A 117 -12.00 6.24 -5.48
C ALA A 117 -12.25 5.05 -4.52
N SER A 118 -11.26 4.18 -4.30
CA SER A 118 -11.35 3.07 -3.34
C SER A 118 -11.94 3.52 -1.98
N GLN A 119 -12.87 2.75 -1.39
CA GLN A 119 -13.44 3.07 -0.07
C GLN A 119 -12.34 3.27 0.98
N PHE A 120 -11.33 2.40 0.99
CA PHE A 120 -10.14 2.57 1.86
C PHE A 120 -9.47 3.94 1.68
N GLY A 121 -9.13 4.32 0.45
CA GLY A 121 -8.53 5.62 0.14
C GLY A 121 -9.39 6.81 0.57
N GLN A 122 -10.71 6.73 0.36
CA GLN A 122 -11.65 7.77 0.80
C GLN A 122 -11.71 7.90 2.33
N THR A 123 -11.93 6.78 3.02
CA THR A 123 -12.04 6.73 4.49
C THR A 123 -10.74 7.12 5.16
N LEU A 124 -9.59 6.68 4.64
CA LEU A 124 -8.28 7.08 5.14
C LEU A 124 -8.06 8.58 4.98
N SER A 125 -8.39 9.14 3.82
CA SER A 125 -8.25 10.58 3.56
C SER A 125 -9.11 11.42 4.50
N HIS A 126 -10.36 10.99 4.71
CA HIS A 126 -11.28 11.65 5.63
C HIS A 126 -10.76 11.59 7.08
N THR A 127 -10.28 10.42 7.51
CA THR A 127 -9.73 10.23 8.86
C THR A 127 -8.48 11.10 9.08
N ILE A 128 -7.55 11.12 8.11
CA ILE A 128 -6.36 11.98 8.21
C ILE A 128 -6.76 13.46 8.28
N ALA A 129 -7.69 13.91 7.44
CA ALA A 129 -8.14 15.30 7.43
C ALA A 129 -8.77 15.72 8.76
N GLN A 130 -9.50 14.82 9.42
CA GLN A 130 -10.23 15.11 10.65
C GLN A 130 -9.37 14.99 11.92
N TYR A 131 -8.40 14.07 11.94
CA TYR A 131 -7.74 13.64 13.18
C TYR A 131 -6.23 13.88 13.23
N SER A 132 -5.57 14.25 12.12
CA SER A 132 -4.09 14.36 12.05
C SER A 132 -3.44 15.34 13.01
N ALA A 133 -4.19 16.33 13.52
CA ALA A 133 -3.68 17.30 14.49
C ALA A 133 -3.52 16.74 15.92
N TYR A 134 -4.16 15.61 16.24
CA TYR A 134 -4.21 15.10 17.63
C TYR A 134 -4.27 13.57 17.75
N LYS A 135 -4.20 12.83 16.63
CA LYS A 135 -4.12 11.37 16.60
C LYS A 135 -2.84 10.90 15.93
N SER A 136 -2.27 9.82 16.46
CA SER A 136 -1.16 9.13 15.82
C SER A 136 -1.61 8.48 14.51
N LEU A 137 -0.66 8.23 13.61
CA LEU A 137 -0.96 7.56 12.34
C LEU A 137 -1.57 6.16 12.56
N ILE A 138 -1.13 5.42 13.57
CA ILE A 138 -1.68 4.10 13.92
C ILE A 138 -3.14 4.23 14.36
N GLU A 139 -3.46 5.17 15.24
CA GLU A 139 -4.86 5.40 15.65
C GLU A 139 -5.74 5.76 14.45
N MET A 140 -5.26 6.63 13.55
CA MET A 140 -6.00 6.98 12.34
C MET A 140 -6.20 5.79 11.40
N PHE A 141 -5.24 4.86 11.30
CA PHE A 141 -5.45 3.64 10.54
C PHE A 141 -6.50 2.73 11.18
N VAL A 142 -6.42 2.50 12.49
CA VAL A 142 -7.44 1.71 13.21
C VAL A 142 -8.84 2.31 13.04
N MET A 143 -8.97 3.64 13.15
CA MET A 143 -10.23 4.34 12.92
C MET A 143 -10.73 4.17 11.48
N THR A 144 -9.81 4.17 10.50
CA THR A 144 -10.15 3.94 9.09
C THR A 144 -10.73 2.53 8.90
N LEU A 145 -10.07 1.52 9.47
CA LEU A 145 -10.51 0.13 9.37
C LEU A 145 -11.85 -0.11 10.05
N ASN A 146 -12.03 0.37 11.28
CA ASN A 146 -13.28 0.23 12.03
C ASN A 146 -14.46 0.86 11.26
N ARG A 147 -14.25 2.04 10.67
CA ARG A 147 -15.30 2.72 9.89
C ARG A 147 -15.67 1.97 8.62
N MET A 148 -14.70 1.34 7.96
CA MET A 148 -14.98 0.47 6.81
C MET A 148 -15.75 -0.79 7.23
N GLU A 149 -15.48 -1.35 8.41
CA GLU A 149 -16.25 -2.49 8.93
C GLU A 149 -17.70 -2.13 9.28
N GLU A 150 -17.91 -0.95 9.86
CA GLU A 150 -19.26 -0.41 10.12
C GLU A 150 -20.06 -0.22 8.83
N ASP A 151 -19.46 0.40 7.80
CA ASP A 151 -20.09 0.61 6.49
C ASP A 151 -20.49 -0.72 5.82
N LEU A 152 -19.72 -1.80 6.03
CA LEU A 152 -20.03 -3.13 5.52
C LEU A 152 -21.22 -3.77 6.26
N MET A 153 -21.29 -3.61 7.59
CA MET A 153 -22.38 -4.16 8.41
C MET A 153 -23.71 -3.46 8.17
N ASP A 154 -23.71 -2.16 7.85
CA ASP A 154 -24.93 -1.40 7.54
C ASP A 154 -25.46 -1.67 6.11
N SER A 155 -24.71 -2.40 5.29
CA SER A 155 -25.05 -2.72 3.90
C SER A 155 -25.70 -4.10 3.69
N GLU A 156 -25.83 -4.91 4.74
CA GLU A 156 -26.53 -6.21 4.77
C GLU A 156 -28.00 -6.07 5.23
#